data_AF-A0A8X6LQN4-F1
#
_entry.id   AF-A0A8X6LQN4-F1
#
_cell.length_a   1.000
_cell.length_b   1.000
_cell.length_c   1.000
_cell.angle_alpha   90.00
_cell.angle_beta   90.00
_cell.angle_gamma   90.00
#
_symmetry.space_group_name_H-M   'P 1'
#
loop_
_entity.id
_entity.type
_entity.pdbx_description
1 polymer ?
#
loop_
_entity_poly.entity_id
_entity_poly.type
_entity_poly.pdbx_seq_one_letter_code
_entity_poly.pdbx_strand_id
1 'polypeptide(L)'
;MGKTLIYLIGFPGSGKFTTAKELCKIIDAVIVSNNLFNNIIFDVVKLQDAEVPDDLWEKIFAVRENMLAILEKHYIKSKHYIFTNELIEGDSYDQKL
;
A
#
# COMPACT_ATOMS: atom_id res chain seq x y z
N MET A 1 24.28 8.52 -3.69
CA MET A 1 22.90 9.06 -3.69
C MET A 1 22.11 8.32 -2.61
N GLY A 2 21.44 9.03 -1.71
CA GLY A 2 20.67 8.40 -0.63
C GLY A 2 19.45 7.66 -1.18
N LYS A 3 18.97 6.64 -0.47
CA LYS A 3 17.73 5.95 -0.84
C LYS A 3 16.55 6.78 -0.36
N THR A 4 15.58 6.94 -1.25
CA THR A 4 14.38 7.73 -0.99
C THR A 4 13.20 6.78 -0.84
N LEU A 5 12.48 6.94 0.27
CA LEU A 5 11.14 6.42 0.43
C LEU A 5 10.18 7.52 -0.01
N ILE A 6 9.32 7.21 -0.98
CA ILE A 6 8.30 8.13 -1.48
C ILE A 6 6.95 7.61 -1.00
N TYR A 7 6.18 8.45 -0.33
CA TYR A 7 4.86 8.09 0.17
C TYR A 7 3.77 8.88 -0.57
N LEU A 8 2.95 8.17 -1.34
CA LEU A 8 1.83 8.74 -2.09
C LEU A 8 0.52 8.37 -1.37
N ILE A 9 -0.13 9.36 -0.78
CA ILE A 9 -1.34 9.20 0.01
C ILE A 9 -2.50 10.03 -0.57
N GLY A 10 -3.72 9.53 -0.45
CA GLY A 10 -4.92 10.23 -0.89
C GLY A 10 -6.10 9.31 -1.16
N PHE A 11 -7.25 9.89 -1.45
CA PHE A 11 -8.51 9.18 -1.70
C PHE A 11 -8.48 8.26 -2.94
N PRO A 12 -9.40 7.31 -3.07
CA PRO A 12 -9.57 6.49 -4.27
C PRO A 12 -9.69 7.37 -5.52
N GLY A 13 -9.11 6.89 -6.64
CA GLY A 13 -9.15 7.61 -7.91
C GLY A 13 -8.23 8.84 -8.04
N SER A 14 -7.49 9.23 -6.99
CA SER A 14 -6.57 10.40 -7.04
C SER A 14 -5.28 10.21 -7.87
N GLY A 15 -5.12 9.08 -8.55
CA GLY A 15 -3.99 8.84 -9.47
C GLY A 15 -2.70 8.35 -8.82
N LYS A 16 -2.66 8.07 -7.50
CA LYS A 16 -1.47 7.62 -6.75
C LYS A 16 -0.70 6.50 -7.44
N PHE A 17 -1.41 5.45 -7.85
CA PHE A 17 -0.81 4.28 -8.50
C PHE A 17 -0.29 4.60 -9.90
N THR A 18 -1.00 5.45 -10.64
CA THR A 18 -0.54 5.97 -11.94
C THR A 18 0.74 6.79 -11.76
N THR A 19 0.77 7.72 -10.81
CA THR A 19 1.96 8.51 -10.48
C THR A 19 3.12 7.63 -10.07
N ALA A 20 2.90 6.61 -9.24
CA ALA A 20 3.93 5.65 -8.85
C ALA A 20 4.53 4.92 -10.07
N LYS A 21 3.68 4.49 -11.01
CA LYS A 21 4.13 3.85 -12.27
C LYS A 21 4.95 4.80 -13.14
N GLU A 22 4.53 6.05 -13.29
CA GLU A 22 5.30 7.05 -14.05
C GLU A 22 6.65 7.35 -13.39
N LEU A 23 6.70 7.44 -12.05
CA LEU A 23 7.95 7.59 -11.31
C LEU A 23 8.90 6.39 -11.53
N CYS A 24 8.39 5.16 -11.53
CA CYS A 24 9.20 3.97 -11.82
C CYS A 24 9.82 3.95 -13.23
N LYS A 25 9.34 4.77 -14.17
CA LYS A 25 9.98 4.94 -15.49
C LYS A 25 11.20 5.87 -15.45
N ILE A 26 11.29 6.72 -14.43
CA ILE A 26 12.31 7.76 -14.28
C ILE A 26 13.36 7.33 -13.24
N ILE A 27 12.93 6.68 -12.16
CA ILE A 27 13.78 6.20 -11.08
C ILE A 27 13.66 4.69 -10.92
N ASP A 28 14.76 4.04 -10.54
CA ASP A 28 14.78 2.61 -10.30
C ASP A 28 14.12 2.26 -8.95
N ALA A 29 12.79 2.11 -8.97
CA ALA A 29 11.96 2.01 -7.77
C ALA A 29 11.02 0.81 -7.80
N VAL A 30 10.69 0.31 -6.60
CA VAL A 30 9.68 -0.72 -6.37
C VAL A 30 8.42 -0.07 -5.78
N ILE A 31 7.25 -0.41 -6.34
CA ILE A 31 5.96 0.05 -5.81
C ILE A 31 5.48 -0.91 -4.73
N VAL A 32 5.14 -0.36 -3.57
CA VAL A 32 4.57 -1.07 -2.43
C VAL A 32 3.16 -0.52 -2.20
N SER A 33 2.16 -1.18 -2.79
CA SER A 33 0.79 -0.68 -2.80
C SER A 33 -0.08 -1.40 -1.78
N ASN A 34 -0.59 -0.67 -0.79
CA ASN A 34 -1.60 -1.18 0.15
C ASN A 34 -2.80 -1.78 -0.61
N ASN A 35 -3.36 -1.01 -1.56
CA ASN A 35 -4.56 -1.44 -2.28
C ASN A 35 -4.34 -2.74 -3.08
N LEU A 36 -3.12 -2.97 -3.60
CA LEU A 36 -2.81 -4.23 -4.28
C LEU A 36 -2.92 -5.45 -3.34
N PHE A 37 -2.43 -5.34 -2.11
CA PHE A 37 -2.51 -6.44 -1.13
C PHE A 37 -3.96 -6.67 -0.68
N ASN A 38 -4.69 -5.58 -0.42
CA ASN A 38 -6.10 -5.64 -0.05
C ASN A 38 -6.93 -6.36 -1.13
N ASN A 39 -6.74 -5.98 -2.40
CA ASN A 39 -7.51 -6.54 -3.51
C ASN A 39 -7.27 -8.05 -3.68
N ILE A 40 -6.05 -8.54 -3.46
CA ILE A 40 -5.77 -9.99 -3.47
C ILE A 40 -6.61 -10.71 -2.41
N ILE A 41 -6.70 -10.14 -1.20
CA ILE A 41 -7.47 -10.74 -0.10
C ILE A 41 -8.98 -10.67 -0.41
N PHE A 42 -9.46 -9.53 -0.89
CA PHE A 42 -10.86 -9.34 -1.27
C PHE A 42 -11.29 -10.29 -2.40
N ASP A 43 -10.43 -10.53 -3.39
CA ASP A 43 -10.67 -11.51 -4.46
C ASP A 43 -10.79 -12.94 -3.91
N VAL A 44 -9.94 -13.32 -2.97
CA VAL A 44 -9.96 -14.66 -2.33
C VAL A 44 -11.28 -14.90 -1.58
N VAL A 45 -11.76 -13.90 -0.84
CA VAL A 45 -13.01 -14.01 -0.07
C VAL A 45 -14.27 -13.60 -0.86
N LYS A 46 -14.12 -13.25 -2.15
CA LYS A 46 -15.20 -12.76 -3.03
C LYS A 46 -15.99 -11.60 -2.44
N LEU A 47 -15.29 -10.65 -1.84
CA LEU A 47 -15.88 -9.49 -1.19
C LEU A 47 -15.82 -8.32 -2.17
N GLN A 48 -16.89 -8.15 -2.95
CA GLN A 48 -17.05 -7.03 -3.89
C GLN A 48 -18.07 -6.05 -3.29
N ASP A 49 -17.62 -4.83 -3.02
CA ASP A 49 -18.45 -3.70 -2.57
C ASP A 49 -19.22 -3.89 -1.23
N ALA A 50 -18.82 -4.88 -0.42
CA ALA A 50 -19.36 -5.10 0.91
C ALA A 50 -18.48 -4.46 2.00
N GLU A 51 -19.08 -4.14 3.14
CA GLU A 51 -18.32 -3.77 4.34
C GLU A 51 -17.35 -4.91 4.70
N VAL A 52 -16.09 -4.55 4.92
CA VAL A 52 -15.05 -5.49 5.33
C VAL A 52 -15.21 -5.76 6.83
N PRO A 53 -15.45 -7.02 7.25
CA PRO A 53 -15.57 -7.36 8.66
C PRO A 53 -14.29 -7.05 9.45
N ASP A 54 -14.44 -6.70 10.73
CA ASP A 54 -13.31 -6.35 11.60
C ASP A 54 -12.25 -7.47 11.67
N ASP A 55 -12.68 -8.74 11.74
CA ASP A 55 -11.77 -9.89 11.79
C ASP A 55 -10.96 -10.04 10.48
N LEU A 56 -11.53 -9.64 9.33
CA LEU A 56 -10.81 -9.60 8.06
C LEU A 56 -9.84 -8.42 8.01
N TRP A 57 -10.24 -7.24 8.53
CA TRP A 57 -9.33 -6.10 8.68
C TRP A 57 -8.10 -6.44 9.51
N GLU A 58 -8.26 -7.15 10.63
CA GLU A 58 -7.13 -7.62 11.45
C GLU A 58 -6.14 -8.46 10.63
N LYS A 59 -6.63 -9.36 9.76
CA LYS A 59 -5.76 -10.15 8.88
C LYS A 59 -5.08 -9.31 7.82
N ILE A 60 -5.79 -8.34 7.24
CA ILE A 60 -5.22 -7.39 6.28
C ILE A 60 -4.08 -6.58 6.94
N PHE A 61 -4.30 -6.08 8.15
CA PHE A 61 -3.25 -5.38 8.91
C PHE A 61 -2.06 -6.28 9.18
N ALA A 62 -2.28 -7.54 9.60
CA ALA A 62 -1.19 -8.49 9.80
C ALA A 62 -0.37 -8.73 8.52
N VAL A 63 -1.00 -8.81 7.34
CA VAL A 63 -0.29 -8.92 6.05
C VAL A 63 0.56 -7.68 5.78
N ARG A 64 0.02 -6.48 6.02
CA ARG A 64 0.75 -5.21 5.84
C ARG A 64 1.98 -5.15 6.75
N GLU A 65 1.83 -5.49 8.03
CA GLU A 65 2.94 -5.53 9.00
C GLU A 65 4.02 -6.53 8.59
N ASN A 66 3.64 -7.75 8.17
CA ASN A 66 4.60 -8.75 7.70
C ASN A 66 5.35 -8.28 6.44
N MET A 67 4.67 -7.59 5.52
CA MET A 67 5.31 -7.03 4.34
C MET A 67 6.32 -5.95 4.70
N LEU A 68 5.98 -5.04 5.64
CA LEU A 68 6.91 -4.04 6.15
C LEU A 68 8.13 -4.68 6.82
N ALA A 69 7.93 -5.72 7.62
CA ALA A 69 9.02 -6.48 8.24
C ALA A 69 9.93 -7.18 7.21
N ILE A 70 9.35 -7.72 6.12
CA ILE A 70 10.12 -8.27 5.01
C ILE A 70 10.97 -7.16 4.37
N LEU A 71 10.36 -5.99 4.10
CA LEU A 71 11.09 -4.88 3.50
C LEU A 71 12.22 -4.41 4.40
N GLU A 72 11.97 -4.21 5.70
CA GLU A 72 12.98 -3.80 6.68
C GLU A 72 14.23 -4.70 6.62
N LYS A 73 14.02 -6.02 6.53
CA LYS A 73 15.10 -7.02 6.57
C LYS A 73 15.71 -7.32 5.19
N HIS A 74 14.92 -7.24 4.13
CA HIS A 74 15.27 -7.77 2.81
C HIS A 74 15.20 -6.73 1.68
N TYR A 75 15.11 -5.44 2.00
CA TYR A 75 15.14 -4.41 0.97
C TYR A 75 16.39 -4.49 0.10
N ILE A 76 16.19 -4.35 -1.20
CA ILE A 76 17.26 -4.24 -2.19
C ILE A 76 17.95 -2.89 -2.01
N LYS A 77 19.25 -2.93 -1.69
CA LYS A 77 20.01 -1.73 -1.35
C LYS A 77 20.13 -0.73 -2.52
N SER A 78 19.98 -1.14 -3.77
CA SER A 78 20.07 -0.26 -4.94
C SER A 78 18.75 0.36 -5.38
N LYS A 79 17.61 -0.01 -4.76
CA LYS A 79 16.28 0.43 -5.18
C LYS A 79 15.72 1.55 -4.30
N HIS A 80 14.90 2.40 -4.91
CA HIS A 80 13.96 3.27 -4.23
C HIS A 80 12.64 2.52 -3.94
N TYR A 81 11.83 3.03 -3.01
CA TYR A 81 10.53 2.44 -2.69
C TYR A 81 9.44 3.50 -2.70
N ILE A 82 8.36 3.22 -3.43
CA ILE A 82 7.19 4.08 -3.55
C ILE A 82 6.00 3.39 -2.90
N PHE A 83 5.55 3.94 -1.78
CA PHE A 83 4.37 3.45 -1.08
C PHE A 83 3.14 4.17 -1.59
N THR A 84 2.06 3.43 -1.85
CA THR A 84 0.75 4.04 -2.11
C THR A 84 -0.21 3.66 -1.00
N ASN A 85 -0.78 4.66 -0.33
CA ASN A 85 -1.84 4.47 0.67
C ASN A 85 -3.14 5.11 0.21
N GLU A 86 -4.22 4.36 0.36
CA GLU A 86 -5.57 4.82 0.06
C GLU A 86 -6.25 5.22 1.36
N LEU A 87 -6.83 6.41 1.39
CA LEU A 87 -7.61 6.91 2.51
C LEU A 87 -9.09 6.62 2.31
N ILE A 88 -9.80 6.32 3.39
CA ILE A 88 -11.24 6.14 3.44
C ILE A 88 -11.84 7.31 4.23
N GLU A 89 -12.86 7.96 3.66
CA GLU A 89 -13.52 9.07 4.33
C GLU A 89 -14.21 8.60 5.61
N GLY A 90 -13.93 9.29 6.73
CA GLY A 90 -14.50 8.94 8.04
C GLY A 90 -13.85 7.74 8.73
N ASP A 91 -12.83 7.11 8.12
CA ASP A 91 -12.13 5.99 8.74
C ASP A 91 -11.27 6.47 9.93
N SER A 92 -11.49 5.85 11.08
CA SER A 92 -10.85 6.23 12.35
C SER A 92 -9.37 5.85 12.42
N TYR A 93 -8.91 4.93 11.58
CA TYR A 93 -7.51 4.55 11.48
C TYR A 93 -6.74 5.60 10.67
N ASP A 94 -7.32 6.09 9.58
CA ASP A 94 -6.72 7.14 8.75
C ASP A 94 -6.57 8.49 9.47
N GLN A 95 -7.43 8.78 10.46
CA GLN A 95 -7.32 9.97 11.30
C GLN A 95 -6.21 9.92 12.34
N LYS A 96 -5.57 8.76 12.55
CA LYS A 96 -4.46 8.57 13.50
C LYS A 96 -3.08 8.71 12.85
N LEU A 97 -3.01 8.92 11.53
CA LEU A 97 -1.78 9.10 10.75
C LEU A 97 -1.12 10.47 10.99
#